data_AF-A0A6G3S4T8-F1
#
_entry.id   AF-A0A6G3S4T8-F1
#
_cell.length_a   1.000
_cell.length_b   1.000
_cell.length_c   1.000
_cell.angle_alpha   90.00
_cell.angle_beta   90.00
_cell.angle_gamma   90.00
#
_symmetry.space_group_name_H-M   'P 1'
#
loop_
_entity.id
_entity.type
_entity.pdbx_description
1 polymer ?
#
loop_
_entity_poly.entity_id
_entity_poly.type
_entity_poly.pdbx_seq_one_letter_code
_entity_poly.pdbx_strand_id
1 'polypeptide(L)'
;MSWDLREKLAKPQVGSVFGGMGQSAPHAEGGHRRYNGSMSNGTWSMPVDKGRVSAKYRQPGGWAAGFHTGVDFAVPTGTPVKSVGPGTVVTAGNQGAYGNAVIVKMNDGRFTLYAHLNSLDVKTGQSVTGGQRLGLSGATGNVTGPHLHFEARTRNEYNAHTDPLAYLSGHGVGKAGAKKAAAKKTAVKKTAAPRKTSAPASYTVRAGDTLGAIAQSKLGSAGRYGEIAKLNGIANPNLIKVGQKLRIPAK
;
A
#
# COMPACT_ATOMS: atom_id res chain seq x y z
N MET A 1 -37.97 51.36 -20.04
CA MET A 1 -38.36 50.30 -20.98
C MET A 1 -38.74 49.08 -20.15
N SER A 2 -40.00 48.64 -20.22
CA SER A 2 -40.43 47.34 -19.69
C SER A 2 -40.02 46.23 -20.66
N TRP A 3 -39.79 45.01 -20.15
CA TRP A 3 -40.30 43.75 -20.73
C TRP A 3 -40.24 42.66 -19.66
N ASP A 4 -41.36 42.49 -18.98
CA ASP A 4 -41.69 41.34 -18.13
C ASP A 4 -42.61 40.42 -18.96
N LEU A 5 -42.32 39.11 -19.06
CA LEU A 5 -43.36 38.16 -19.45
C LEU A 5 -43.15 36.74 -18.90
N ARG A 6 -44.20 36.29 -18.22
CA ARG A 6 -44.42 35.00 -17.56
C ARG A 6 -44.74 33.87 -18.55
N GLU A 7 -44.47 32.64 -18.11
CA GLU A 7 -45.32 31.43 -18.18
C GLU A 7 -44.83 30.51 -17.03
N LYS A 8 -45.59 29.91 -16.08
CA LYS A 8 -46.95 29.31 -16.03
C LYS A 8 -47.13 28.30 -17.18
N LEU A 9 -47.05 26.97 -17.05
CA LEU A 9 -47.63 26.03 -16.07
C LEU A 9 -47.02 24.60 -16.34
N ALA A 10 -47.15 23.51 -15.57
CA ALA A 10 -47.85 23.15 -14.31
C ALA A 10 -47.15 21.96 -13.58
N LYS A 11 -47.76 21.51 -12.47
CA LYS A 11 -47.73 20.15 -11.86
C LYS A 11 -49.19 19.84 -11.42
N PRO A 12 -49.56 18.63 -10.92
CA PRO A 12 -48.87 17.35 -10.80
C PRO A 12 -49.67 16.18 -11.45
N GLN A 13 -49.21 14.93 -11.29
CA GLN A 13 -50.07 13.80 -10.89
C GLN A 13 -49.23 12.74 -10.15
N VAL A 14 -49.84 12.08 -9.16
CA VAL A 14 -49.26 10.97 -8.39
C VAL A 14 -49.84 9.66 -8.92
N GLY A 15 -49.00 8.70 -9.26
CA GLY A 15 -49.41 7.36 -9.67
C GLY A 15 -48.67 6.30 -8.87
N SER A 16 -49.35 5.67 -7.91
CA SER A 16 -48.86 4.49 -7.21
C SER A 16 -49.43 3.25 -7.89
N VAL A 17 -48.57 2.34 -8.36
CA VAL A 17 -48.99 1.02 -8.88
C VAL A 17 -48.05 -0.04 -8.33
N PHE A 18 -48.62 -1.02 -7.62
CA PHE A 18 -47.93 -2.22 -7.15
C PHE A 18 -47.92 -3.31 -8.24
N GLY A 19 -46.86 -4.14 -8.22
CA GLY A 19 -46.91 -5.52 -8.72
C GLY A 19 -46.08 -5.82 -9.98
N GLY A 20 -45.46 -7.00 -10.01
CA GLY A 20 -44.90 -7.59 -11.24
C GLY A 20 -43.51 -8.18 -11.11
N MET A 21 -43.43 -9.46 -10.76
CA MET A 21 -42.20 -10.28 -10.77
C MET A 21 -41.44 -10.24 -12.11
N GLY A 22 -40.11 -10.21 -12.01
CA GLY A 22 -39.24 -11.19 -12.68
C GLY A 22 -38.90 -10.99 -14.15
N GLN A 23 -37.64 -10.61 -14.41
CA GLN A 23 -36.63 -11.52 -14.97
C GLN A 23 -35.23 -10.87 -15.01
N SER A 24 -34.33 -11.36 -14.15
CA SER A 24 -32.92 -10.99 -14.16
C SER A 24 -32.16 -11.78 -15.23
N ALA A 25 -31.75 -11.11 -16.31
CA ALA A 25 -30.79 -11.66 -17.26
C ALA A 25 -29.35 -11.63 -16.67
N PRO A 26 -28.51 -12.65 -16.93
CA PRO A 26 -27.29 -12.86 -16.16
C PRO A 26 -26.13 -11.94 -16.56
N HIS A 27 -25.46 -11.35 -15.57
CA HIS A 27 -24.14 -10.74 -15.77
C HIS A 27 -23.09 -11.83 -16.05
N ALA A 28 -22.34 -11.68 -17.14
CA ALA A 28 -21.27 -12.59 -17.51
C ALA A 28 -20.17 -12.68 -16.41
N GLU A 29 -19.86 -13.90 -15.98
CA GLU A 29 -18.96 -14.18 -14.85
C GLU A 29 -17.48 -14.01 -15.24
N GLY A 30 -16.98 -12.77 -15.16
CA GLY A 30 -15.58 -12.43 -15.41
C GLY A 30 -14.64 -12.74 -14.24
N GLY A 31 -14.15 -13.98 -14.14
CA GLY A 31 -12.84 -14.34 -13.53
C GLY A 31 -12.51 -13.71 -12.17
N HIS A 32 -13.32 -13.95 -11.16
CA HIS A 32 -13.26 -13.22 -9.89
C HIS A 32 -12.11 -13.61 -8.93
N ARG A 33 -10.99 -12.87 -8.96
CA ARG A 33 -10.03 -12.85 -7.83
C ARG A 33 -10.54 -11.99 -6.68
N ARG A 34 -11.53 -12.48 -5.94
CA ARG A 34 -11.91 -11.93 -4.63
C ARG A 34 -10.74 -12.14 -3.65
N TYR A 35 -10.42 -11.14 -2.82
CA TYR A 35 -9.44 -11.29 -1.74
C TYR A 35 -9.98 -12.24 -0.66
N ASN A 36 -9.80 -13.55 -0.85
CA ASN A 36 -10.20 -14.59 0.11
C ASN A 36 -9.14 -14.75 1.22
N GLY A 37 -8.81 -13.66 1.92
CA GLY A 37 -7.68 -13.58 2.84
C GLY A 37 -7.98 -12.85 4.14
N SER A 38 -7.13 -13.02 5.16
CA SER A 38 -7.29 -12.30 6.43
C SER A 38 -7.21 -10.79 6.18
N MET A 39 -8.35 -10.11 6.31
CA MET A 39 -8.48 -8.65 6.17
C MET A 39 -7.82 -7.90 7.34
N SER A 40 -7.55 -8.61 8.43
CA SER A 40 -6.70 -8.18 9.54
C SER A 40 -6.01 -9.37 10.20
N ASN A 41 -5.01 -9.09 11.05
CA ASN A 41 -4.34 -10.09 11.89
C ASN A 41 -4.38 -9.73 13.40
N GLY A 42 -5.12 -8.69 13.79
CA GLY A 42 -5.18 -8.12 15.14
C GLY A 42 -4.30 -6.89 15.36
N THR A 43 -3.21 -6.72 14.59
CA THR A 43 -2.31 -5.55 14.67
C THR A 43 -2.20 -4.80 13.33
N TRP A 44 -2.45 -5.51 12.23
CA TRP A 44 -2.43 -5.01 10.86
C TRP A 44 -3.76 -5.28 10.17
N SER A 45 -4.13 -4.46 9.20
CA SER A 45 -5.38 -4.51 8.44
C SER A 45 -5.19 -4.11 6.98
N MET A 46 -6.09 -4.55 6.10
CA MET A 46 -6.22 -3.97 4.77
C MET A 46 -6.65 -2.50 4.89
N PRO A 47 -6.21 -1.62 3.98
CA PRO A 47 -6.57 -0.21 4.03
C PRO A 47 -8.06 0.05 3.75
N VAL A 48 -8.75 -0.90 3.08
CA VAL A 48 -10.20 -0.92 2.85
C VAL A 48 -10.74 -2.34 3.03
N ASP A 49 -11.99 -2.48 3.48
CA ASP A 49 -12.63 -3.79 3.71
C ASP A 49 -13.18 -4.46 2.44
N LYS A 50 -13.43 -3.66 1.40
CA LYS A 50 -13.98 -4.09 0.12
C LYS A 50 -13.36 -3.22 -0.97
N GLY A 51 -13.15 -3.79 -2.15
CA GLY A 51 -12.56 -3.10 -3.30
C GLY A 51 -11.82 -4.09 -4.21
N ARG A 52 -11.79 -3.78 -5.51
CA ARG A 52 -10.93 -4.49 -6.48
C ARG A 52 -9.67 -3.68 -6.72
N VAL A 53 -8.55 -4.33 -7.02
CA VAL A 53 -7.39 -3.61 -7.54
C VAL A 53 -7.71 -3.13 -8.95
N SER A 54 -7.75 -1.81 -9.16
CA SER A 54 -7.97 -1.18 -10.48
C SER A 54 -6.68 -0.88 -11.23
N ALA A 55 -5.63 -0.49 -10.51
CA ALA A 55 -4.28 -0.32 -11.04
C ALA A 55 -3.25 -0.97 -10.11
N LYS A 56 -2.29 -1.68 -10.68
CA LYS A 56 -1.24 -2.40 -9.93
C LYS A 56 0.00 -1.55 -9.75
N TYR A 57 0.81 -1.87 -8.74
CA TYR A 57 2.15 -1.30 -8.61
C TYR A 57 3.00 -1.62 -9.85
N ARG A 58 3.76 -0.62 -10.33
CA ARG A 58 4.57 -0.65 -11.55
C ARG A 58 3.80 -0.92 -12.85
N GLN A 59 2.49 -0.73 -12.86
CA GLN A 59 1.72 -0.70 -14.10
C GLN A 59 2.18 0.49 -14.97
N PRO A 60 2.68 0.28 -16.21
CA PRO A 60 3.12 1.39 -17.07
C PRO A 60 1.95 2.28 -17.51
N GLY A 61 2.20 3.58 -17.71
CA GLY A 61 1.21 4.53 -18.22
C GLY A 61 1.55 5.98 -17.91
N GLY A 62 0.60 6.89 -18.17
CA GLY A 62 0.78 8.36 -18.12
C GLY A 62 0.97 9.00 -16.73
N TRP A 63 1.40 8.24 -15.72
CA TRP A 63 1.78 8.79 -14.42
C TRP A 63 3.12 9.53 -14.51
N ALA A 64 3.41 10.46 -13.58
CA ALA A 64 4.63 11.26 -13.61
C ALA A 64 5.94 10.43 -13.55
N ALA A 65 5.91 9.23 -12.96
CA ALA A 65 7.03 8.29 -12.95
C ALA A 65 7.10 7.38 -14.21
N GLY A 66 6.17 7.52 -15.16
CA GLY A 66 5.96 6.58 -16.29
C GLY A 66 5.28 5.26 -15.90
N PHE A 67 5.04 5.05 -14.61
CA PHE A 67 4.35 3.89 -14.05
C PHE A 67 3.64 4.25 -12.75
N HIS A 68 2.71 3.38 -12.36
CA HIS A 68 1.93 3.54 -11.14
C HIS A 68 2.75 3.25 -9.87
N THR A 69 2.90 4.25 -9.00
CA THR A 69 3.75 4.21 -7.80
C THR A 69 3.14 3.45 -6.62
N GLY A 70 1.82 3.21 -6.65
CA GLY A 70 1.07 2.56 -5.59
C GLY A 70 0.22 1.39 -6.06
N VAL A 71 -0.87 1.12 -5.36
CA VAL A 71 -1.94 0.22 -5.78
C VAL A 71 -3.28 0.90 -5.56
N ASP A 72 -4.15 0.84 -6.55
CA ASP A 72 -5.46 1.47 -6.50
C ASP A 72 -6.52 0.46 -6.11
N PHE A 73 -7.28 0.76 -5.07
CA PHE A 73 -8.49 0.05 -4.72
C PHE A 73 -9.70 0.84 -5.21
N ALA A 74 -10.36 0.38 -6.26
CA ALA A 74 -11.60 0.98 -6.73
C ALA A 74 -12.71 0.76 -5.70
N VAL A 75 -13.12 1.85 -5.06
CA VAL A 75 -14.12 1.92 -3.99
C VAL A 75 -14.95 3.20 -4.14
N PRO A 76 -16.26 3.21 -3.83
CA PRO A 76 -17.05 4.43 -3.86
C PRO A 76 -16.51 5.51 -2.92
N THR A 77 -16.77 6.78 -3.22
CA THR A 77 -16.60 7.90 -2.27
C THR A 77 -17.34 7.60 -0.96
N GLY A 78 -16.73 7.91 0.18
CA GLY A 78 -17.30 7.62 1.50
C GLY A 78 -16.93 6.25 2.06
N THR A 79 -16.12 5.44 1.38
CA THR A 79 -15.66 4.14 1.93
C THR A 79 -14.63 4.39 3.04
N PRO A 80 -14.75 3.77 4.24
CA PRO A 80 -13.77 3.90 5.31
C PRO A 80 -12.36 3.47 4.89
N VAL A 81 -11.39 4.38 5.03
CA VAL A 81 -9.96 4.11 4.80
C VAL A 81 -9.25 4.00 6.15
N LYS A 82 -8.44 2.95 6.32
CA LYS A 82 -7.85 2.56 7.60
C LYS A 82 -6.32 2.51 7.54
N SER A 83 -5.67 2.81 8.66
CA SER A 83 -4.23 2.58 8.80
C SER A 83 -3.95 1.09 8.71
N VAL A 84 -2.99 0.70 7.88
CA VAL A 84 -2.69 -0.73 7.68
C VAL A 84 -1.98 -1.36 8.88
N GLY A 85 -1.44 -0.56 9.79
CA GLY A 85 -0.69 -0.97 10.98
C GLY A 85 -0.51 0.20 11.97
N PRO A 86 0.23 -0.01 13.07
CA PRO A 86 0.50 1.04 14.04
C PRO A 86 1.59 2.02 13.57
N GLY A 87 1.41 3.30 13.90
CA GLY A 87 2.34 4.37 13.52
C GLY A 87 1.93 5.76 14.01
N THR A 88 2.60 6.79 13.48
CA THR A 88 2.30 8.21 13.73
C THR A 88 2.01 8.92 12.41
N VAL A 89 0.93 9.68 12.34
CA VAL A 89 0.58 10.52 11.19
C VAL A 89 1.61 11.64 11.06
N VAL A 90 2.36 11.65 9.95
CA VAL A 90 3.35 12.69 9.62
C VAL A 90 2.81 13.71 8.61
N THR A 91 1.68 13.42 7.97
CA THR A 91 0.99 14.34 7.07
C THR A 91 -0.50 14.02 7.07
N ALA A 92 -1.35 15.05 7.16
CA ALA A 92 -2.79 14.96 6.94
C ALA A 92 -3.26 16.29 6.33
N GLY A 93 -3.64 16.29 5.05
CA GLY A 93 -4.09 17.48 4.33
C GLY A 93 -4.01 17.34 2.81
N ASN A 94 -4.21 18.44 2.08
CA ASN A 94 -4.05 18.46 0.63
C ASN A 94 -2.56 18.29 0.25
N GLN A 95 -2.27 17.41 -0.71
CA GLN A 95 -0.93 17.05 -1.21
C GLN A 95 -0.87 17.14 -2.75
N GLY A 96 -1.54 18.15 -3.32
CA GLY A 96 -1.47 18.46 -4.75
C GLY A 96 -2.13 17.39 -5.60
N ALA A 97 -1.36 16.73 -6.48
CA ALA A 97 -1.88 15.67 -7.34
C ALA A 97 -2.53 14.51 -6.57
N TYR A 98 -2.08 14.23 -5.34
CA TYR A 98 -2.67 13.22 -4.45
C TYR A 98 -4.00 13.64 -3.79
N GLY A 99 -4.46 14.89 -3.98
CA GLY A 99 -5.64 15.42 -3.31
C GLY A 99 -5.46 15.45 -1.79
N ASN A 100 -6.54 15.23 -1.04
CA ASN A 100 -6.42 15.02 0.40
C ASN A 100 -5.76 13.68 0.67
N ALA A 101 -4.66 13.70 1.42
CA ALA A 101 -3.90 12.52 1.73
C ALA A 101 -3.49 12.46 3.21
N VAL A 102 -3.29 11.24 3.69
CA VAL A 102 -2.66 10.93 4.96
C VAL A 102 -1.36 10.19 4.69
N ILE A 103 -0.29 10.54 5.41
CA ILE A 103 0.95 9.76 5.45
C ILE A 103 1.22 9.35 6.88
N VAL A 104 1.39 8.06 7.11
CA VAL A 104 1.73 7.48 8.42
C VAL A 104 3.17 6.96 8.38
N LYS A 105 4.00 7.42 9.31
CA LYS A 105 5.28 6.78 9.64
C LYS A 105 4.98 5.58 10.52
N MET A 106 5.26 4.40 10.01
CA MET A 106 4.94 3.12 10.61
C MET A 106 5.99 2.73 11.66
N ASN A 107 5.59 1.95 12.67
CA ASN A 107 6.50 1.53 13.74
C ASN A 107 7.64 0.61 13.28
N ASP A 108 7.55 0.02 12.09
CA ASP A 108 8.60 -0.78 11.45
C ASP A 108 9.60 0.08 10.64
N GLY A 109 9.44 1.41 10.66
CA GLY A 109 10.28 2.36 9.94
C GLY A 109 9.85 2.67 8.50
N ARG A 110 8.78 2.04 7.98
CA ARG A 110 8.22 2.38 6.67
C ARG A 110 7.32 3.61 6.73
N PHE A 111 6.92 4.10 5.57
CA PHE A 111 5.87 5.12 5.43
C PHE A 111 4.74 4.56 4.59
N THR A 112 3.49 4.86 4.94
CA THR A 112 2.33 4.51 4.12
C THR A 112 1.54 5.76 3.75
N LEU A 113 1.17 5.89 2.48
CA LEU A 113 0.37 6.99 1.97
C LEU A 113 -1.01 6.50 1.55
N TYR A 114 -2.03 7.28 1.87
CA TYR A 114 -3.44 7.07 1.56
C TYR A 114 -3.93 8.36 0.90
N ALA A 115 -4.27 8.32 -0.38
CA ALA A 115 -4.58 9.52 -1.18
C ALA A 115 -6.01 9.53 -1.75
N HIS A 116 -6.37 10.66 -2.36
CA HIS A 116 -7.65 10.94 -3.00
C HIS A 116 -8.86 10.92 -2.04
N LEU A 117 -8.61 11.18 -0.75
CA LEU A 117 -9.61 11.10 0.31
C LEU A 117 -10.66 12.24 0.20
N ASN A 118 -11.89 11.96 0.63
CA ASN A 118 -12.95 12.97 0.71
C ASN A 118 -12.92 13.70 2.06
N SER A 119 -12.61 13.01 3.15
CA SER A 119 -12.48 13.56 4.49
C SER A 119 -11.31 12.93 5.25
N LEU A 120 -10.77 13.66 6.21
CA LEU A 120 -9.68 13.22 7.09
C LEU A 120 -10.19 13.20 8.53
N ASP A 121 -10.04 12.06 9.21
CA ASP A 121 -10.47 11.86 10.61
C ASP A 121 -9.28 11.99 11.60
N VAL A 122 -8.09 12.31 11.08
CA VAL A 122 -6.83 12.38 11.82
C VAL A 122 -6.04 13.63 11.49
N LYS A 123 -5.13 14.03 12.39
CA LYS A 123 -4.21 15.16 12.23
C LYS A 123 -2.74 14.75 12.33
N THR A 124 -1.84 15.55 11.77
CA THR A 124 -0.39 15.39 11.93
C THR A 124 0.00 15.33 13.42
N GLY A 125 0.93 14.44 13.76
CA GLY A 125 1.36 14.13 15.13
C GLY A 125 0.50 13.07 15.84
N GLN A 126 -0.66 12.70 15.30
CA GLN A 126 -1.53 11.70 15.92
C GLN A 126 -0.97 10.28 15.78
N SER A 127 -0.89 9.55 16.90
CA SER A 127 -0.63 8.10 16.88
C SER A 127 -1.88 7.34 16.44
N VAL A 128 -1.68 6.29 15.64
CA VAL A 128 -2.74 5.43 15.08
C VAL A 128 -2.41 3.95 15.26
N THR A 129 -3.43 3.11 15.40
CA THR A 129 -3.31 1.64 15.42
C THR A 129 -3.71 1.03 14.07
N GLY A 130 -3.32 -0.22 13.80
CA GLY A 130 -3.77 -0.91 12.60
C GLY A 130 -5.27 -1.19 12.64
N GLY A 131 -5.97 -0.88 11.56
CA GLY A 131 -7.43 -0.90 11.49
C GLY A 131 -8.11 0.38 11.98
N GLN A 132 -7.40 1.34 12.56
CA GLN A 132 -7.96 2.65 12.90
C GLN A 132 -8.31 3.42 11.62
N ARG A 133 -9.51 4.02 11.57
CA ARG A 133 -9.94 4.85 10.44
C ARG A 133 -9.11 6.14 10.38
N LEU A 134 -8.62 6.46 9.18
CA LEU A 134 -7.86 7.67 8.87
C LEU A 134 -8.74 8.74 8.19
N GLY A 135 -9.84 8.31 7.57
CA GLY A 135 -10.73 9.17 6.81
C GLY A 135 -11.63 8.33 5.90
N LEU A 136 -12.21 8.98 4.89
CA LEU A 136 -13.07 8.36 3.88
C LEU A 136 -12.47 8.53 2.48
N SER A 137 -12.56 7.50 1.64
CA SER A 137 -12.17 7.57 0.22
C SER A 137 -12.98 8.63 -0.54
N GLY A 138 -12.43 9.08 -1.66
CA GLY A 138 -13.08 10.08 -2.50
C GLY A 138 -12.52 10.07 -3.92
N ALA A 139 -12.53 11.26 -4.51
CA ALA A 139 -11.97 11.53 -5.83
C ALA A 139 -11.28 12.91 -5.86
N THR A 140 -10.51 13.25 -4.82
CA THR A 140 -9.80 14.54 -4.74
C THR A 140 -8.42 14.47 -5.39
N GLY A 141 -7.94 15.57 -5.96
CA GLY A 141 -6.67 15.61 -6.69
C GLY A 141 -6.82 15.17 -8.15
N ASN A 142 -5.74 14.63 -8.73
CA ASN A 142 -5.71 14.24 -10.14
C ASN A 142 -6.17 12.79 -10.33
N VAL A 143 -7.48 12.59 -10.54
CA VAL A 143 -8.10 11.26 -10.68
C VAL A 143 -9.19 11.24 -11.76
N THR A 144 -9.45 10.07 -12.31
CA THR A 144 -10.55 9.84 -13.27
C THR A 144 -11.84 9.33 -12.62
N GLY A 145 -11.81 8.97 -11.34
CA GLY A 145 -12.98 8.51 -10.58
C GLY A 145 -12.64 8.01 -9.18
N PRO A 146 -13.65 7.67 -8.34
CA PRO A 146 -13.43 7.32 -6.94
C PRO A 146 -12.61 6.04 -6.73
N HIS A 147 -11.55 6.15 -5.93
CA HIS A 147 -10.71 5.05 -5.48
C HIS A 147 -9.90 5.45 -4.24
N LEU A 148 -9.18 4.49 -3.66
CA LEU A 148 -8.05 4.75 -2.76
C LEU A 148 -6.75 4.43 -3.51
N HIS A 149 -5.87 5.40 -3.66
CA HIS A 149 -4.47 5.19 -4.00
C HIS A 149 -3.66 4.91 -2.73
N PHE A 150 -3.00 3.76 -2.66
CA PHE A 150 -2.22 3.32 -1.50
C PHE A 150 -0.75 3.05 -1.87
N GLU A 151 0.19 3.61 -1.12
CA GLU A 151 1.63 3.34 -1.26
C GLU A 151 2.26 2.84 0.04
N ALA A 152 3.29 1.99 -0.09
CA ALA A 152 4.25 1.69 0.96
C ALA A 152 5.64 2.15 0.53
N ARG A 153 6.32 2.98 1.33
CA ARG A 153 7.59 3.65 1.00
C ARG A 153 8.69 3.33 2.01
N THR A 154 9.96 3.46 1.61
CA THR A 154 11.12 3.37 2.52
C THR A 154 11.46 4.69 3.20
N ARG A 155 10.99 5.81 2.65
CA ARG A 155 11.16 7.18 3.16
C ARG A 155 9.90 8.00 2.85
N ASN A 156 9.77 9.18 3.44
CA ASN A 156 8.68 10.11 3.10
C ASN A 156 8.98 10.91 1.82
N GLU A 157 9.24 10.20 0.72
CA GLU A 157 9.70 10.77 -0.56
C GLU A 157 8.95 10.07 -1.71
N TYR A 158 8.62 10.79 -2.78
CA TYR A 158 7.86 10.26 -3.93
C TYR A 158 8.53 9.03 -4.58
N ASN A 159 9.85 9.09 -4.79
CA ASN A 159 10.63 8.02 -5.43
C ASN A 159 11.00 6.86 -4.47
N ALA A 160 10.56 6.88 -3.21
CA ALA A 160 10.90 5.86 -2.21
C ALA A 160 9.88 4.69 -2.15
N HIS A 161 9.00 4.58 -3.14
CA HIS A 161 7.94 3.57 -3.19
C HIS A 161 8.45 2.12 -3.31
N THR A 162 7.68 1.19 -2.76
CA THR A 162 7.88 -0.27 -2.79
C THR A 162 6.53 -0.96 -2.98
N ASP A 163 6.53 -2.23 -3.39
CA ASP A 163 5.29 -2.99 -3.63
C ASP A 163 4.37 -2.99 -2.38
N PRO A 164 3.20 -2.34 -2.43
CA PRO A 164 2.32 -2.21 -1.27
C PRO A 164 1.62 -3.52 -0.91
N LEU A 165 1.39 -4.42 -1.88
CA LEU A 165 0.77 -5.72 -1.64
C LEU A 165 1.78 -6.72 -1.06
N ALA A 166 3.04 -6.67 -1.50
CA ALA A 166 4.13 -7.41 -0.87
C ALA A 166 4.33 -6.95 0.59
N TYR A 167 4.27 -5.64 0.85
CA TYR A 167 4.32 -5.09 2.21
C TYR A 167 3.18 -5.64 3.10
N LEU A 168 1.92 -5.50 2.67
CA LEU A 168 0.76 -6.02 3.41
C LEU A 168 0.84 -7.52 3.69
N SER A 169 1.23 -8.32 2.68
CA SER A 169 1.33 -9.77 2.81
C SER A 169 2.52 -10.23 3.67
N GLY A 170 3.60 -9.43 3.73
CA GLY A 170 4.70 -9.58 4.69
C GLY A 170 4.23 -9.45 6.14
N HIS A 171 3.31 -8.52 6.41
CA HIS A 171 2.62 -8.42 7.71
C HIS A 171 1.46 -9.41 7.86
N GLY A 172 1.28 -10.36 6.93
CA GLY A 172 0.28 -11.44 7.05
C GLY A 172 -1.15 -11.05 6.71
N VAL A 173 -1.36 -9.89 6.10
CA VAL A 173 -2.68 -9.37 5.67
C VAL A 173 -2.88 -9.57 4.17
N GLY A 174 -4.11 -9.79 3.72
CA GLY A 174 -4.45 -9.86 2.29
C GLY A 174 -3.99 -11.14 1.55
N LYS A 175 -3.49 -12.15 2.28
CA LYS A 175 -3.13 -13.46 1.70
C LYS A 175 -4.37 -14.21 1.22
N ALA A 176 -4.60 -14.29 -0.09
CA ALA A 176 -5.60 -15.20 -0.65
C ALA A 176 -5.35 -16.63 -0.13
N GLY A 177 -6.41 -17.30 0.31
CA GLY A 177 -6.38 -18.40 1.27
C GLY A 177 -5.39 -19.54 0.98
N ALA A 178 -4.22 -19.46 1.62
CA ALA A 178 -3.50 -20.66 2.04
C ALA A 178 -4.10 -21.11 3.38
N LYS A 179 -4.65 -22.34 3.43
CA LYS A 179 -5.19 -22.90 4.69
C LYS A 179 -4.09 -22.85 5.76
N LYS A 180 -4.32 -22.13 6.87
CA LYS A 180 -3.56 -22.37 8.10
C LYS A 180 -3.93 -23.77 8.59
N ALA A 181 -3.06 -24.74 8.37
CA ALA A 181 -3.01 -25.89 9.26
C ALA A 181 -2.80 -25.36 10.68
N ALA A 182 -3.68 -25.73 11.62
CA ALA A 182 -3.68 -25.20 12.97
C ALA A 182 -2.49 -25.76 13.75
N ALA A 183 -1.36 -25.06 13.72
CA ALA A 183 -0.25 -25.32 14.63
C ALA A 183 -0.69 -24.94 16.06
N LYS A 184 -1.19 -25.92 16.82
CA LYS A 184 -1.26 -25.84 18.28
C LYS A 184 0.12 -25.41 18.78
N LYS A 185 0.16 -24.42 19.68
CA LYS A 185 1.39 -24.06 20.40
C LYS A 185 1.74 -25.17 21.39
N THR A 186 2.48 -26.17 20.94
CA THR A 186 3.21 -27.06 21.85
C THR A 186 4.63 -26.53 21.97
N ALA A 187 5.05 -26.16 23.19
CA ALA A 187 6.39 -25.65 23.42
C ALA A 187 7.42 -26.78 23.25
N VAL A 188 8.37 -26.60 22.33
CA VAL A 188 9.57 -27.47 22.26
C VAL A 188 10.82 -26.60 22.10
N LYS A 189 11.62 -26.57 23.15
CA LYS A 189 12.99 -26.04 23.18
C LYS A 189 13.90 -26.98 22.39
N LYS A 190 14.48 -26.56 21.26
CA LYS A 190 15.52 -27.36 20.59
C LYS A 190 16.60 -26.52 19.87
N THR A 191 17.71 -26.37 20.59
CA THR A 191 19.13 -26.40 20.16
C THR A 191 19.53 -26.06 18.71
N ALA A 192 20.56 -25.23 18.59
CA ALA A 192 21.23 -24.84 17.34
C ALA A 192 22.25 -25.87 16.80
N ALA A 193 22.85 -25.51 15.64
CA ALA A 193 24.05 -26.04 14.97
C ALA A 193 23.84 -27.04 13.80
N PRO A 194 24.83 -27.22 12.89
CA PRO A 194 25.45 -26.14 12.08
C PRO A 194 25.72 -26.54 10.59
N ARG A 195 25.83 -25.57 9.65
CA ARG A 195 26.58 -25.60 8.35
C ARG A 195 26.10 -24.47 7.40
N LYS A 196 26.90 -23.83 6.54
CA LYS A 196 28.35 -23.90 6.23
C LYS A 196 28.90 -22.47 6.14
N THR A 197 30.06 -22.20 6.73
CA THR A 197 30.82 -20.97 6.46
C THR A 197 31.35 -20.97 5.01
N SER A 198 30.93 -20.01 4.20
CA SER A 198 31.55 -19.73 2.89
C SER A 198 32.46 -18.50 2.99
N ALA A 199 33.60 -18.55 2.30
CA ALA A 199 34.58 -17.47 2.31
C ALA A 199 33.98 -16.12 1.83
N PRO A 200 34.51 -14.97 2.29
CA PRO A 200 33.96 -13.65 1.94
C PRO A 200 34.12 -13.38 0.44
N ALA A 201 33.01 -13.49 -0.30
CA ALA A 201 32.97 -13.17 -1.72
C ALA A 201 33.07 -11.65 -1.93
N SER A 202 33.78 -11.21 -2.98
CA SER A 202 33.76 -9.81 -3.39
C SER A 202 32.64 -9.55 -4.42
N TYR A 203 32.09 -8.34 -4.41
CA TYR A 203 31.05 -7.91 -5.35
C TYR A 203 31.36 -6.51 -5.88
N THR A 204 31.33 -6.34 -7.20
CA THR A 204 31.47 -5.02 -7.83
C THR A 204 30.10 -4.38 -8.03
N VAL A 205 29.89 -3.22 -7.41
CA VAL A 205 28.66 -2.40 -7.52
C VAL A 205 28.40 -2.00 -8.96
N ARG A 206 27.17 -2.23 -9.44
CA ARG A 206 26.67 -1.86 -10.76
C ARG A 206 25.80 -0.59 -10.68
N ALA A 207 25.51 0.01 -11.84
CA ALA A 207 24.57 1.12 -11.91
C ALA A 207 23.18 0.68 -11.40
N GLY A 208 22.62 1.42 -10.45
CA GLY A 208 21.34 1.12 -9.81
C GLY A 208 21.40 0.16 -8.61
N ASP A 209 22.56 -0.39 -8.25
CA ASP A 209 22.68 -1.20 -7.03
C ASP A 209 22.56 -0.36 -5.75
N THR A 210 22.01 -1.00 -4.72
CA THR A 210 22.02 -0.50 -3.33
C THR A 210 22.61 -1.55 -2.42
N LEU A 211 23.20 -1.16 -1.27
CA LEU A 211 23.69 -2.16 -0.29
C LEU A 211 22.56 -3.10 0.18
N GLY A 212 21.32 -2.63 0.23
CA GLY A 212 20.13 -3.45 0.48
C GLY A 212 19.89 -4.51 -0.59
N ALA A 213 19.94 -4.15 -1.88
CA ALA A 213 19.80 -5.10 -2.98
C ALA A 213 20.95 -6.13 -3.00
N ILE A 214 22.18 -5.69 -2.74
CA ILE A 214 23.36 -6.55 -2.67
C ILE A 214 23.25 -7.51 -1.47
N ALA A 215 22.81 -7.04 -0.31
CA ALA A 215 22.53 -7.89 0.85
C ALA A 215 21.40 -8.90 0.59
N GLN A 216 20.32 -8.50 -0.06
CA GLN A 216 19.24 -9.42 -0.47
C GLN A 216 19.78 -10.52 -1.41
N SER A 217 20.58 -10.15 -2.41
CA SER A 217 21.16 -11.08 -3.39
C SER A 217 22.20 -12.02 -2.77
N LYS A 218 23.09 -11.50 -1.91
CA LYS A 218 24.28 -12.23 -1.46
C LYS A 218 24.17 -12.80 -0.04
N LEU A 219 23.37 -12.19 0.84
CA LEU A 219 23.17 -12.60 2.23
C LEU A 219 21.76 -13.13 2.50
N GLY A 220 20.88 -13.14 1.48
CA GLY A 220 19.50 -13.65 1.56
C GLY A 220 18.51 -12.70 2.25
N SER A 221 18.96 -11.56 2.76
CA SER A 221 18.14 -10.58 3.45
C SER A 221 18.67 -9.17 3.25
N ALA A 222 17.82 -8.28 2.73
CA ALA A 222 18.13 -6.88 2.53
C ALA A 222 18.59 -6.20 3.83
N GLY A 223 18.01 -6.57 4.98
CA GLY A 223 18.35 -6.00 6.30
C GLY A 223 19.81 -6.22 6.72
N ARG A 224 20.52 -7.18 6.11
CA ARG A 224 21.94 -7.44 6.36
C ARG A 224 22.88 -6.43 5.66
N TYR A 225 22.35 -5.39 5.00
CA TYR A 225 23.15 -4.33 4.37
C TYR A 225 24.11 -3.64 5.33
N GLY A 226 23.75 -3.54 6.63
CA GLY A 226 24.61 -2.98 7.67
C GLY A 226 25.88 -3.79 7.92
N GLU A 227 25.86 -5.10 7.67
CA GLU A 227 27.05 -5.96 7.76
C GLU A 227 28.02 -5.64 6.61
N ILE A 228 27.50 -5.46 5.39
CA ILE A 228 28.31 -5.05 4.23
C ILE A 228 28.87 -3.64 4.44
N ALA A 229 28.07 -2.71 4.95
CA ALA A 229 28.53 -1.34 5.22
C ALA A 229 29.69 -1.33 6.23
N LYS A 230 29.54 -2.01 7.36
CA LYS A 230 30.58 -2.14 8.40
C LYS A 230 31.84 -2.82 7.87
N LEU A 231 31.72 -3.92 7.12
CA LEU A 231 32.85 -4.69 6.60
C LEU A 231 33.69 -3.91 5.55
N ASN A 232 33.14 -2.85 4.96
CA ASN A 232 33.78 -2.02 3.95
C ASN A 232 34.06 -0.58 4.41
N GLY A 233 33.89 -0.26 5.70
CA GLY A 233 34.11 1.09 6.23
C GLY A 233 33.16 2.16 5.66
N ILE A 234 31.98 1.76 5.17
CA ILE A 234 31.05 2.66 4.48
C ILE A 234 30.21 3.40 5.53
N ALA A 235 30.62 4.63 5.84
CA ALA A 235 29.94 5.51 6.80
C ALA A 235 28.51 5.88 6.36
N ASN A 236 28.26 6.04 5.05
CA ASN A 236 26.93 6.26 4.49
C ASN A 236 26.53 5.11 3.56
N PRO A 237 25.66 4.18 4.00
CA PRO A 237 25.20 3.03 3.22
C PRO A 237 24.54 3.36 1.86
N ASN A 238 24.21 4.63 1.61
CA ASN A 238 23.63 5.11 0.35
C ASN A 238 24.67 5.65 -0.64
N LEU A 239 25.93 5.85 -0.23
CA LEU A 239 27.03 6.36 -1.06
C LEU A 239 27.95 5.22 -1.53
N ILE A 240 27.37 4.23 -2.21
CA ILE A 240 28.15 3.26 -2.99
C ILE A 240 28.28 3.72 -4.45
N LYS A 241 29.49 3.64 -4.99
CA LYS A 241 29.81 4.08 -6.36
C LYS A 241 29.81 2.89 -7.32
N VAL A 242 29.35 3.09 -8.55
CA VAL A 242 29.47 2.10 -9.62
C VAL A 242 30.96 1.76 -9.82
N GLY A 243 31.29 0.48 -9.95
CA GLY A 243 32.67 -0.02 -10.01
C GLY A 243 33.33 -0.25 -8.64
N GLN A 244 32.72 0.17 -7.53
CA GLN A 244 33.25 -0.08 -6.19
C GLN A 244 33.21 -1.58 -5.87
N LYS A 245 34.37 -2.15 -5.47
CA LYS A 245 34.44 -3.52 -4.96
C LYS A 245 34.07 -3.53 -3.47
N LEU A 246 33.12 -4.38 -3.12
CA LEU A 246 32.64 -4.61 -1.76
C LEU A 246 32.99 -6.03 -1.31
N ARG A 247 33.57 -6.16 -0.13
CA ARG A 247 33.69 -7.42 0.61
C ARG A 247 32.30 -7.78 1.14
N ILE A 248 31.80 -8.97 0.81
CA ILE A 248 30.54 -9.47 1.33
C ILE A 248 30.85 -10.44 2.48
N PRO A 249 30.20 -10.33 3.65
CA PRO A 249 30.39 -11.28 4.74
C PRO A 249 29.88 -12.68 4.34
N ALA A 250 30.28 -13.69 5.11
CA ALA A 250 29.75 -15.04 4.95
C ALA A 250 28.23 -15.06 5.13
N LYS A 251 27.56 -15.99 4.43
CA LYS A 251 26.12 -16.22 4.58
C LYS A 251 25.77 -16.72 5.98
#